data_AF-A0A424I5E6-F1
#
_entry.id   AF-A0A424I5E6-F1
#
_cell.length_a   1.000
_cell.length_b   1.000
_cell.length_c   1.000
_cell.angle_alpha   90.00
_cell.angle_beta   90.00
_cell.angle_gamma   90.00
#
_symmetry.space_group_name_H-M   'P 1'
#
loop_
_entity.id
_entity.type
_entity.pdbx_description
1 polymer ?
#
loop_
_entity_poly.entity_id
_entity_poly.type
_entity_poly.pdbx_seq_one_letter_code
_entity_poly.pdbx_strand_id
1 'polypeptide(L)'
;SECQSFNPDLILLDWMLPNISGIELCRRLRTQKKYNNVPIIMITAMGEENDKIRGLETGADDYITKPFSFPELIARIQAVLRRSNVSKGQNIIKVGDITVNRDEYRVLRDNTSISLGPTEFKLLNCLVEHPNMVFSREQLLDNVWGVDNINVEIRTVDVHIGRLRKALSVEGKKDPIRTVRSAGYSIEQDF
;
A
#
# COMPACT_ATOMS: atom_id res chain seq x y z
N SER A 1 2.28 30.11 7.46
CA SER A 1 1.50 30.11 6.20
C SER A 1 1.95 29.01 5.22
N GLU A 2 2.89 28.11 5.54
CA GLU A 2 3.46 27.13 4.58
C GLU A 2 3.15 25.64 4.84
N CYS A 3 2.16 25.30 5.68
CA CYS A 3 1.85 23.88 5.98
C CYS A 3 0.48 23.40 5.48
N GLN A 4 -0.17 24.08 4.53
CA GLN A 4 -1.47 23.62 4.01
C GLN A 4 -1.39 22.44 3.02
N SER A 5 -0.20 22.11 2.50
CA SER A 5 0.01 21.10 1.45
C SER A 5 0.48 19.73 1.93
N PHE A 6 0.62 19.49 3.24
CA PHE A 6 1.11 18.19 3.73
C PHE A 6 -0.05 17.22 4.02
N ASN A 7 0.00 16.03 3.41
CA ASN A 7 -0.99 14.96 3.56
C ASN A 7 -0.27 13.67 4.03
N PRO A 8 -0.02 13.52 5.34
CA PRO A 8 0.75 12.40 5.87
C PRO A 8 -0.02 11.08 5.79
N ASP A 9 0.71 10.00 5.50
CA ASP A 9 0.19 8.63 5.58
C ASP A 9 0.08 8.13 7.03
N LEU A 10 0.88 8.71 7.95
CA LEU A 10 0.88 8.43 9.38
C LEU A 10 1.47 9.61 10.15
N ILE A 11 1.01 9.83 11.38
CA ILE A 11 1.54 10.83 12.30
C ILE A 11 2.16 10.14 13.51
N LEU A 12 3.45 10.41 13.75
CA LEU A 12 4.10 10.13 15.03
C LEU A 12 3.93 11.36 15.92
N LEU A 13 3.31 11.19 17.09
CA LEU A 13 2.93 12.30 17.96
C LEU A 13 3.54 12.12 19.35
N ASP A 14 4.34 13.07 19.82
CA ASP A 14 4.83 13.06 21.19
C ASP A 14 3.70 13.44 22.17
N TRP A 15 3.60 12.72 23.28
CA TRP A 15 2.67 13.03 24.36
C TRP A 15 3.00 14.36 25.02
N MET A 16 4.30 14.65 25.19
CA MET A 16 4.80 15.85 25.87
C MET A 16 5.35 16.86 24.87
N LEU A 17 4.48 17.53 24.13
CA LEU A 17 4.89 18.66 23.30
C LEU A 17 5.03 19.93 24.16
N PRO A 18 5.97 20.83 23.81
CA PRO A 18 6.00 22.16 24.41
C PRO A 18 4.71 22.92 24.01
N ASN A 19 4.03 23.50 25.00
CA ASN A 19 2.83 24.36 24.88
C ASN A 19 1.46 23.66 24.75
N ILE A 20 1.37 22.44 24.25
CA ILE A 20 0.10 21.70 24.10
C ILE A 20 0.35 20.22 24.40
N SER A 21 -0.59 19.51 25.02
CA SER A 21 -0.40 18.06 25.15
C SER A 21 -0.62 17.37 23.80
N GLY A 22 0.09 16.27 23.55
CA GLY A 22 -0.11 15.43 22.38
C GLY A 22 -1.55 14.95 22.25
N ILE A 23 -2.23 14.68 23.37
CA ILE A 23 -3.64 14.29 23.39
C ILE A 23 -4.54 15.39 22.82
N GLU A 24 -4.38 16.63 23.27
CA GLU A 24 -5.21 17.75 22.81
C GLU A 24 -4.97 18.03 21.33
N LEU A 25 -3.71 17.86 20.86
CA LEU A 25 -3.40 17.93 19.43
C LEU A 25 -4.05 16.78 18.65
N CYS A 26 -3.99 15.54 19.15
CA CYS A 26 -4.67 14.38 18.55
C CYS A 26 -6.16 14.64 18.38
N ARG A 27 -6.83 15.13 19.43
CA ARG A 27 -8.25 15.48 19.41
C ARG A 27 -8.57 16.52 18.32
N ARG A 28 -7.75 17.58 18.22
CA ARG A 28 -7.91 18.61 17.17
C ARG A 28 -7.72 18.02 15.78
N LEU A 29 -6.74 17.13 15.57
CA LEU A 29 -6.54 16.45 14.29
C LEU A 29 -7.75 15.59 13.91
N ARG A 30 -8.35 14.89 14.87
CA ARG A 30 -9.56 14.07 14.66
C ARG A 30 -10.79 14.89 14.27
N THR A 31 -10.89 16.16 14.71
CA THR A 31 -11.98 17.06 14.27
C THR A 31 -11.80 17.63 12.86
N GLN A 32 -10.58 17.55 12.29
CA GLN A 32 -10.29 18.09 10.96
C GLN A 32 -10.53 17.01 9.89
N LYS A 33 -11.44 17.27 8.95
CA LYS A 33 -11.77 16.34 7.84
C LYS A 33 -10.55 15.83 7.07
N LYS A 34 -9.49 16.64 7.00
CA LYS A 34 -8.23 16.27 6.32
C LYS A 34 -7.42 15.21 7.07
N TYR A 35 -7.46 15.21 8.40
CA TYR A 35 -6.59 14.38 9.25
C TYR A 35 -7.36 13.32 10.06
N ASN A 36 -8.69 13.36 10.05
CA ASN A 36 -9.53 12.49 10.88
C ASN A 36 -9.27 10.99 10.70
N ASN A 37 -8.87 10.57 9.51
CA ASN A 37 -8.60 9.17 9.14
C ASN A 37 -7.11 8.87 8.94
N VAL A 38 -6.21 9.81 9.27
CA VAL A 38 -4.77 9.56 9.20
C VAL A 38 -4.37 8.80 10.47
N PRO A 39 -3.71 7.64 10.38
CA PRO A 39 -3.31 6.92 11.57
C PRO A 39 -2.33 7.72 12.44
N ILE A 40 -2.50 7.66 13.76
CA ILE A 40 -1.68 8.38 14.74
C ILE A 40 -1.06 7.36 15.72
N ILE A 41 0.27 7.33 15.80
CA ILE A 41 1.00 6.60 16.83
C ILE A 41 1.49 7.61 17.86
N MET A 42 1.11 7.42 19.12
CA MET A 42 1.49 8.29 20.22
C MET A 42 2.77 7.77 20.89
N ILE A 43 3.72 8.67 21.13
CA ILE A 43 4.99 8.39 21.79
C ILE A 43 4.92 8.93 23.22
N THR A 44 5.09 8.07 24.22
CA THR A 44 4.96 8.41 25.64
C THR A 44 6.20 8.03 26.44
N ALA A 45 6.45 8.66 27.58
CA ALA A 45 7.41 8.15 28.56
C ALA A 45 6.77 7.03 29.40
N MET A 46 7.57 6.09 29.90
CA MET A 46 7.11 5.02 30.79
C MET A 46 6.89 5.57 32.21
N GLY A 47 5.70 5.36 32.80
CA GLY A 47 5.47 5.67 34.23
C GLY A 47 4.12 6.24 34.64
N GLU A 48 3.24 6.65 33.72
CA GLU A 48 1.93 7.23 34.11
C GLU A 48 0.82 6.18 34.00
N GLU A 49 0.78 5.30 35.01
CA GLU A 49 -0.23 4.25 35.17
C GLU A 49 -1.68 4.80 35.24
N ASN A 50 -1.83 6.10 35.54
CA ASN A 50 -3.11 6.82 35.59
C ASN A 50 -3.62 7.34 34.23
N ASP A 51 -2.80 7.39 33.17
CA ASP A 51 -3.20 7.89 31.84
C ASP A 51 -3.66 6.77 30.89
N LYS A 52 -3.48 5.49 31.28
CA LYS A 52 -3.98 4.32 30.53
C LYS A 52 -5.51 4.30 30.38
N ILE A 53 -6.24 4.92 31.32
CA ILE A 53 -7.71 4.95 31.31
C ILE A 53 -8.23 6.14 30.47
N ARG A 54 -7.49 7.26 30.40
CA ARG A 54 -7.84 8.39 29.53
C ARG A 54 -7.50 8.16 28.05
N GLY A 55 -6.54 7.28 27.76
CA GLY A 55 -6.17 6.91 26.39
C GLY A 55 -7.18 6.04 25.63
N LEU A 56 -8.17 5.45 26.31
CA LEU A 56 -9.19 4.60 25.70
C LEU A 56 -10.19 5.36 24.79
N GLU A 57 -10.24 6.71 24.84
CA GLU A 57 -11.23 7.52 24.10
C GLU A 57 -10.62 8.57 23.15
N THR A 58 -9.28 8.67 23.07
CA THR A 58 -8.58 9.78 22.38
C THR A 58 -8.40 9.59 20.88
N GLY A 59 -8.74 8.41 20.34
CA GLY A 59 -8.69 8.12 18.91
C GLY A 59 -7.30 7.93 18.31
N ALA A 60 -6.28 7.62 19.11
CA ALA A 60 -4.97 7.15 18.60
C ALA A 60 -5.03 5.66 18.19
N ASP A 61 -4.23 5.27 17.20
CA ASP A 61 -4.26 3.93 16.59
C ASP A 61 -3.23 2.96 17.20
N ASP A 62 -2.18 3.49 17.84
CA ASP A 62 -1.17 2.75 18.61
C ASP A 62 -0.40 3.68 19.58
N TYR A 63 0.31 3.10 20.53
CA TYR A 63 1.17 3.79 21.50
C TYR A 63 2.55 3.12 21.59
N ILE A 64 3.61 3.91 21.76
CA ILE A 64 4.99 3.43 21.97
C ILE A 64 5.64 4.16 23.15
N THR A 65 6.21 3.40 24.08
CA THR A 65 6.88 3.94 25.29
C THR A 65 8.36 4.17 25.04
N LYS A 66 8.88 5.32 25.47
CA LYS A 66 10.32 5.63 25.53
C LYS A 66 10.95 4.94 26.76
N PRO A 67 12.18 4.40 26.63
CA PRO A 67 12.97 4.29 25.40
C PRO A 67 12.47 3.14 24.51
N PHE A 68 12.46 3.34 23.20
CA PHE A 68 12.14 2.32 22.20
C PHE A 68 13.29 2.13 21.23
N SER A 69 13.35 0.95 20.59
CA SER A 69 14.33 0.68 19.53
C SER A 69 13.82 1.15 18.17
N PHE A 70 14.72 1.45 17.24
CA PHE A 70 14.35 1.77 15.86
C PHE A 70 13.59 0.62 15.17
N PRO A 71 14.02 -0.67 15.30
CA PRO A 71 13.25 -1.80 14.76
C PRO A 71 11.82 -1.90 15.32
N GLU A 72 11.63 -1.61 16.61
CA GLU A 72 10.29 -1.61 17.22
C GLU A 72 9.39 -0.52 16.63
N LEU A 73 9.92 0.70 16.49
CA LEU A 73 9.19 1.81 15.88
C LEU A 73 8.77 1.47 14.45
N ILE A 74 9.68 0.92 13.63
CA ILE A 74 9.40 0.53 12.25
C ILE A 74 8.31 -0.56 12.19
N ALA A 75 8.40 -1.58 13.04
CA ALA A 75 7.41 -2.67 13.10
C ALA A 75 6.00 -2.13 13.44
N ARG A 76 5.90 -1.18 14.37
CA ARG A 76 4.62 -0.55 14.75
C ARG A 76 4.05 0.32 13.64
N ILE A 77 4.90 1.14 12.99
CA ILE A 77 4.50 1.94 11.82
C ILE A 77 3.91 1.05 10.73
N GLN A 78 4.59 -0.04 10.37
CA GLN A 78 4.11 -0.98 9.36
C GLN A 78 2.79 -1.65 9.77
N ALA A 79 2.66 -2.03 11.04
CA ALA A 79 1.44 -2.65 11.56
C ALA A 79 0.23 -1.71 11.56
N VAL A 80 0.44 -0.42 11.81
CA VAL A 80 -0.61 0.60 11.80
C VAL A 80 -1.00 0.97 10.37
N LEU A 81 -0.03 1.20 9.48
CA LEU A 81 -0.29 1.47 8.06
C LEU A 81 -1.06 0.33 7.38
N ARG A 82 -0.72 -0.93 7.70
CA ARG A 82 -1.47 -2.10 7.22
C ARG A 82 -2.92 -2.08 7.69
N ARG A 83 -3.19 -1.71 8.95
CA ARG A 83 -4.55 -1.63 9.52
C ARG A 83 -5.36 -0.44 8.96
N SER A 84 -4.73 0.71 8.75
CA SER A 84 -5.39 1.88 8.18
C SER A 84 -5.74 1.73 6.70
N ASN A 85 -5.01 0.87 5.97
CA ASN A 85 -5.34 0.51 4.60
C ASN A 85 -6.53 -0.48 4.50
N VAL A 86 -6.88 -1.18 5.58
CA VAL A 86 -8.05 -2.06 5.63
C VAL A 86 -9.36 -1.26 5.82
N SER A 87 -9.30 -0.07 6.44
CA SER A 87 -10.48 0.77 6.71
C SER A 87 -10.80 1.79 5.60
N LYS A 88 -9.90 2.00 4.64
CA LYS A 88 -10.19 2.69 3.38
C LYS A 88 -10.32 1.60 2.32
N GLY A 89 -11.43 1.54 1.58
CA GLY A 89 -11.62 0.62 0.44
C GLY A 89 -10.67 0.86 -0.75
N GLN A 90 -9.35 0.90 -0.49
CA GLN A 90 -8.26 1.27 -1.39
C GLN A 90 -7.40 0.08 -1.82
N ASN A 91 -7.69 -1.14 -1.33
CA ASN A 91 -7.06 -2.35 -1.85
C ASN A 91 -7.75 -2.93 -3.09
N ILE A 92 -8.72 -2.19 -3.66
CA ILE A 92 -9.31 -2.47 -4.96
C ILE A 92 -8.75 -1.47 -5.97
N ILE A 93 -7.97 -1.95 -6.93
CA ILE A 93 -7.48 -1.16 -8.07
C ILE A 93 -8.32 -1.50 -9.29
N LYS A 94 -8.76 -0.47 -10.03
CA LYS A 94 -9.47 -0.64 -11.30
C LYS A 94 -8.70 0.02 -12.44
N VAL A 95 -8.42 -0.73 -13.49
CA VAL A 95 -7.73 -0.26 -14.73
C VAL A 95 -8.47 -0.85 -15.92
N GLY A 96 -9.06 0.00 -16.76
CA GLY A 96 -9.96 -0.44 -17.83
C GLY A 96 -11.10 -1.30 -17.28
N ASP A 97 -11.28 -2.50 -17.85
CA ASP A 97 -12.26 -3.49 -17.38
C ASP A 97 -11.70 -4.46 -16.32
N ILE A 98 -10.45 -4.29 -15.87
CA ILE A 98 -9.81 -5.12 -14.85
C ILE A 98 -10.00 -4.50 -13.47
N THR A 99 -10.36 -5.33 -12.50
CA THR A 99 -10.44 -4.97 -11.07
C THR A 99 -9.60 -5.95 -10.26
N VAL A 100 -8.67 -5.46 -9.45
CA VAL A 100 -7.80 -6.25 -8.59
C VAL A 100 -8.12 -5.92 -7.13
N ASN A 101 -8.59 -6.92 -6.38
CA ASN A 101 -8.72 -6.86 -4.93
C ASN A 101 -7.51 -7.54 -4.28
N ARG A 102 -6.69 -6.76 -3.59
CA ARG A 102 -5.44 -7.19 -2.96
C ARG A 102 -5.65 -7.97 -1.67
N ASP A 103 -6.71 -7.65 -0.94
CA ASP A 103 -7.03 -8.35 0.32
C ASP A 103 -7.53 -9.76 0.04
N GLU A 104 -8.39 -9.90 -0.97
CA GLU A 104 -8.97 -11.17 -1.37
C GLU A 104 -8.09 -11.96 -2.35
N TYR A 105 -6.95 -11.42 -2.80
CA TYR A 105 -6.16 -11.95 -3.90
C TYR A 105 -7.03 -12.29 -5.13
N ARG A 106 -8.01 -11.43 -5.42
CA ARG A 106 -9.04 -11.67 -6.43
C ARG A 106 -8.88 -10.70 -7.59
N VAL A 107 -9.01 -11.23 -8.80
CA VAL A 107 -8.99 -10.46 -10.04
C VAL A 107 -10.28 -10.68 -10.79
N LEU A 108 -10.89 -9.59 -11.24
CA LEU A 108 -12.05 -9.59 -12.12
C LEU A 108 -11.64 -8.92 -13.43
N ARG A 109 -12.13 -9.43 -14.56
CA ARG A 109 -12.15 -8.72 -15.84
C ARG A 109 -13.59 -8.69 -16.33
N ASP A 110 -14.12 -7.51 -16.56
CA ASP A 110 -15.52 -7.30 -16.94
C ASP A 110 -16.51 -8.02 -15.98
N ASN A 111 -16.27 -7.85 -14.67
CA ASN A 111 -16.98 -8.52 -13.58
C ASN A 111 -16.90 -10.05 -13.55
N THR A 112 -16.08 -10.68 -14.41
CA THR A 112 -15.85 -12.12 -14.41
C THR A 112 -14.57 -12.46 -13.66
N SER A 113 -14.63 -13.40 -12.73
CA SER A 113 -13.46 -13.83 -11.94
C SER A 113 -12.41 -14.51 -12.81
N ILE A 114 -11.16 -14.05 -12.67
CA ILE A 114 -9.98 -14.64 -13.27
C ILE A 114 -9.14 -15.30 -12.18
N SER A 115 -8.78 -16.56 -12.41
CA SER A 115 -7.84 -17.28 -11.55
C SER A 115 -6.42 -17.02 -12.02
N LEU A 116 -5.56 -16.51 -11.12
CA LEU A 116 -4.14 -16.26 -11.38
C LEU A 116 -3.28 -17.05 -10.40
N GLY A 117 -2.11 -17.48 -10.87
CA GLY A 117 -1.06 -17.96 -9.98
C GLY A 117 -0.45 -16.81 -9.16
N PRO A 118 0.31 -17.10 -8.09
CA PRO A 118 0.88 -16.07 -7.21
C PRO A 118 1.80 -15.08 -7.94
N THR A 119 2.59 -15.58 -8.89
CA THR A 119 3.53 -14.75 -9.67
C THR A 119 2.79 -13.88 -10.68
N GLU A 120 1.82 -14.43 -11.39
CA GLU A 120 0.98 -13.67 -12.33
C GLU A 120 0.17 -12.59 -11.59
N PHE A 121 -0.34 -12.89 -10.40
CA PHE A 121 -1.00 -11.89 -9.55
C PHE A 121 -0.06 -10.75 -9.18
N LYS A 122 1.16 -11.05 -8.71
CA LYS A 122 2.17 -10.03 -8.37
C LYS A 122 2.55 -9.18 -9.58
N LEU A 123 2.76 -9.79 -10.74
CA LEU A 123 3.03 -9.06 -11.99
C LEU A 123 1.89 -8.12 -12.35
N LEU A 124 0.65 -8.63 -12.33
CA LEU A 124 -0.52 -7.79 -12.60
C LEU A 124 -0.59 -6.64 -11.61
N ASN A 125 -0.42 -6.93 -10.32
CA ASN A 125 -0.45 -5.93 -9.25
C ASN A 125 0.59 -4.81 -9.48
N CYS A 126 1.82 -5.17 -9.84
CA CYS A 126 2.89 -4.21 -10.18
C CYS A 126 2.51 -3.32 -11.36
N LEU A 127 1.92 -3.90 -12.42
CA LEU A 127 1.52 -3.16 -13.60
C LEU A 127 0.34 -2.21 -13.32
N VAL A 128 -0.69 -2.67 -12.59
CA VAL A 128 -1.89 -1.86 -12.32
C VAL A 128 -1.67 -0.74 -11.31
N GLU A 129 -0.59 -0.78 -10.51
CA GLU A 129 -0.19 0.34 -9.64
C GLU A 129 0.20 1.58 -10.44
N HIS A 130 0.78 1.38 -11.62
CA HIS A 130 1.27 2.45 -12.47
C HIS A 130 0.82 2.25 -13.93
N PRO A 131 -0.48 2.46 -14.25
CA PRO A 131 -0.99 2.32 -15.60
C PRO A 131 -0.24 3.22 -16.59
N ASN A 132 -0.07 2.75 -17.82
CA ASN A 132 0.68 3.39 -18.91
C ASN A 132 2.19 3.56 -18.68
N MET A 133 2.70 3.30 -17.47
CA MET A 133 4.14 3.25 -17.21
C MET A 133 4.76 1.99 -17.80
N VAL A 134 5.94 2.14 -18.42
CA VAL A 134 6.70 1.01 -18.96
C VAL A 134 7.68 0.54 -17.90
N PHE A 135 7.55 -0.71 -17.50
CA PHE A 135 8.51 -1.40 -16.64
C PHE A 135 9.49 -2.21 -17.49
N SER A 136 10.78 -2.08 -17.21
CA SER A 136 11.80 -2.97 -17.78
C SER A 136 11.66 -4.38 -17.22
N ARG A 137 12.28 -5.37 -17.87
CA ARG A 137 12.24 -6.76 -17.39
C ARG A 137 12.98 -6.89 -16.06
N GLU A 138 14.07 -6.17 -15.91
CA GLU A 138 14.86 -6.08 -14.69
C GLU A 138 14.02 -5.49 -13.56
N GLN A 139 13.30 -4.39 -13.82
CA GLN A 139 12.39 -3.80 -12.82
C GLN A 139 11.27 -4.77 -12.42
N LEU A 140 10.67 -5.49 -13.38
CA LEU A 140 9.64 -6.49 -13.07
C LEU A 140 10.21 -7.67 -12.30
N LEU A 141 11.44 -8.10 -12.63
CA LEU A 141 12.14 -9.16 -11.94
C LEU A 141 12.35 -8.77 -10.46
N ASP A 142 12.94 -7.60 -10.24
CA ASP A 142 13.23 -7.07 -8.90
C ASP A 142 11.96 -6.89 -8.08
N ASN A 143 10.90 -6.33 -8.66
CA ASN A 143 9.64 -6.06 -7.95
C ASN A 143 8.84 -7.33 -7.59
N VAL A 144 8.92 -8.39 -8.40
CA VAL A 144 8.08 -9.59 -8.24
C VAL A 144 8.82 -10.74 -7.54
N TRP A 145 10.11 -10.90 -7.81
CA TRP A 145 10.95 -11.96 -7.26
C TRP A 145 11.92 -11.48 -6.17
N GLY A 146 12.25 -10.19 -6.09
CA GLY A 146 13.13 -9.62 -5.07
C GLY A 146 14.63 -9.87 -5.30
N VAL A 147 15.45 -9.18 -4.50
CA VAL A 147 16.93 -9.16 -4.62
C VAL A 147 17.58 -10.50 -4.22
N ASP A 148 16.88 -11.34 -3.44
CA ASP A 148 17.43 -12.60 -2.91
C ASP A 148 17.35 -13.79 -3.91
N ASN A 149 16.74 -13.59 -5.07
CA ASN A 149 16.52 -14.64 -6.07
C ASN A 149 17.63 -14.66 -7.15
N ILE A 150 18.88 -14.86 -6.70
CA ILE A 150 20.13 -14.85 -7.51
C ILE A 150 20.08 -15.77 -8.75
N ASN A 151 19.15 -16.73 -8.80
CA ASN A 151 19.04 -17.74 -9.85
C ASN A 151 17.86 -17.55 -10.83
N VAL A 152 17.07 -16.48 -10.73
CA VAL A 152 15.93 -16.26 -11.64
C VAL A 152 16.39 -15.43 -12.83
N GLU A 153 16.38 -16.02 -14.02
CA GLU A 153 16.75 -15.32 -15.24
C GLU A 153 15.68 -14.30 -15.66
N ILE A 154 16.12 -13.20 -16.27
CA ILE A 154 15.29 -12.16 -16.89
C ILE A 154 14.21 -12.74 -17.82
N ARG A 155 14.52 -13.84 -18.53
CA ARG A 155 13.60 -14.53 -19.45
C ARG A 155 12.38 -15.12 -18.74
N THR A 156 12.47 -15.36 -17.44
CA THR A 156 11.35 -15.85 -16.60
C THR A 156 10.20 -14.84 -16.59
N VAL A 157 10.51 -13.55 -16.65
CA VAL A 157 9.50 -12.48 -16.75
C VAL A 157 8.63 -12.68 -17.98
N ASP A 158 9.23 -12.95 -19.13
CA ASP A 158 8.50 -13.12 -20.40
C ASP A 158 7.53 -14.32 -20.34
N VAL A 159 7.95 -15.43 -19.71
CA VAL A 159 7.11 -16.62 -19.53
C VAL A 159 5.89 -16.30 -18.68
N HIS A 160 6.08 -15.61 -17.55
CA HIS A 160 4.97 -15.27 -16.66
C HIS A 160 4.08 -14.15 -17.22
N ILE A 161 4.62 -13.21 -18.00
CA ILE A 161 3.81 -12.26 -18.78
C ILE A 161 2.96 -13.00 -19.81
N GLY A 162 3.51 -14.01 -20.49
CA GLY A 162 2.75 -14.86 -21.42
C GLY A 162 1.59 -15.60 -20.73
N ARG A 163 1.83 -16.16 -19.54
CA ARG A 163 0.78 -16.81 -18.73
C ARG A 163 -0.27 -15.82 -18.26
N LEU A 164 0.14 -14.66 -17.78
CA LEU A 164 -0.76 -13.59 -17.35
C LEU A 164 -1.65 -13.13 -18.51
N ARG A 165 -1.10 -12.88 -19.70
CA ARG A 165 -1.88 -12.55 -20.90
C ARG A 165 -2.91 -13.60 -21.23
N LYS A 166 -2.52 -14.87 -21.20
CA LYS A 166 -3.43 -15.99 -21.48
C LYS A 166 -4.59 -16.03 -20.49
N ALA A 167 -4.32 -15.80 -19.21
CA ALA A 167 -5.36 -15.78 -18.17
C ALA A 167 -6.26 -14.55 -18.29
N LEU A 168 -5.72 -13.40 -18.71
CA LEU A 168 -6.48 -12.18 -18.91
C LEU A 168 -7.29 -12.20 -20.21
N SER A 169 -6.91 -12.97 -21.22
CA SER A 169 -7.52 -12.97 -22.55
C SER A 169 -9.03 -13.21 -22.51
N VAL A 170 -9.79 -12.32 -23.16
CA VAL A 170 -11.24 -12.43 -23.37
C VAL A 170 -11.51 -12.31 -24.86
N GLU A 171 -12.37 -13.18 -25.38
CA GLU A 171 -12.73 -13.19 -26.80
C GLU A 171 -13.29 -11.83 -27.25
N GLY A 172 -12.79 -11.32 -28.38
CA GLY A 172 -13.21 -10.02 -28.92
C GLY A 172 -12.65 -8.78 -28.21
N LYS A 173 -11.82 -8.93 -27.18
CA LYS A 173 -11.18 -7.80 -26.47
C LYS A 173 -9.69 -7.70 -26.73
N LYS A 174 -9.16 -6.49 -26.59
CA LYS A 174 -7.72 -6.21 -26.73
C LYS A 174 -6.93 -6.81 -25.56
N ASP A 175 -5.67 -7.14 -25.81
CA ASP A 175 -4.71 -7.50 -24.76
C ASP A 175 -4.42 -6.25 -23.89
N PRO A 176 -4.70 -6.30 -22.58
CA PRO A 176 -4.44 -5.18 -21.67
C PRO A 176 -2.95 -4.89 -21.49
N ILE A 177 -2.08 -5.89 -21.71
CA ILE A 177 -0.64 -5.76 -21.52
C ILE A 177 0.02 -5.43 -22.85
N ARG A 178 0.53 -4.21 -22.99
CA ARG A 178 1.33 -3.79 -24.13
C ARG A 178 2.80 -4.18 -23.95
N THR A 179 3.37 -4.77 -25.00
CA THR A 179 4.83 -4.90 -25.12
C THR A 179 5.41 -3.63 -25.75
N VAL A 180 6.39 -3.02 -25.08
CA VAL A 180 7.21 -1.96 -25.66
C VAL A 180 8.54 -2.57 -26.09
N ARG A 181 8.74 -2.70 -27.41
CA ARG A 181 9.91 -3.39 -27.98
C ARG A 181 11.21 -2.84 -27.38
N SER A 182 12.07 -3.75 -26.94
CA SER A 182 13.36 -3.46 -26.29
C SER A 182 13.30 -2.68 -24.97
N ALA A 183 12.12 -2.25 -24.51
CA ALA A 183 11.96 -1.50 -23.26
C ALA A 183 11.30 -2.32 -22.15
N GLY A 184 10.25 -3.10 -22.45
CA GLY A 184 9.57 -3.93 -21.46
C GLY A 184 8.06 -4.00 -21.64
N TYR A 185 7.31 -3.86 -20.54
CA TYR A 185 5.87 -4.08 -20.50
C TYR A 185 5.13 -2.94 -19.78
N SER A 186 3.90 -2.65 -20.22
CA SER A 186 2.98 -1.73 -19.56
C SER A 186 1.56 -2.29 -19.61
N ILE A 187 0.73 -1.97 -18.62
CA ILE A 187 -0.72 -2.12 -18.77
C ILE A 187 -1.29 -0.82 -19.34
N GLU A 188 -2.11 -0.92 -20.39
CA GLU A 188 -2.81 0.26 -20.90
C GLU A 188 -4.06 0.52 -20.05
N GLN A 189 -4.51 1.77 -19.99
CA GLN A 189 -5.77 2.09 -19.32
C GLN A 189 -6.96 2.07 -20.29
N ASP A 190 -6.70 2.24 -21.58
CA ASP A 190 -7.68 2.33 -22.66
C ASP A 190 -7.62 1.07 -23.54
N PHE A 191 -8.36 0.02 -23.17
CA PHE A 191 -8.43 -1.25 -23.90
C PHE A 191 -9.83 -1.88 -23.88
#